data_AF-A0A7K7Z071-F1
#
_entry.id   AF-A0A7K7Z071-F1
#
_cell.length_a   1.000
_cell.length_b   1.000
_cell.length_c   1.000
_cell.angle_alpha   90.00
_cell.angle_beta   90.00
_cell.angle_gamma   90.00
#
_symmetry.space_group_name_H-M   'P 1'
#
loop_
_entity.id
_entity.type
_entity.pdbx_description
1 polymer ?
#
loop_
_entity_poly.entity_id
_entity_poly.type
_entity_poly.pdbx_seq_one_letter_code
_entity_poly.pdbx_strand_id
1 'polypeptide(L)'
;QVQIYEVEEHKIETWRELYLQGSLKPLVYISPSNSLFDAVYSLIKHKIHRLPVIEPVSGNVLHILTHKRILKFLHIFDSTIPKPRFLKKTVQELCIGTFRDLAVVPETAPVYTALEIFVDRRVSALPVINDAGQVVGLYSRFDVIHLAAQKTYNNLDISVREALRQRSVCLEGVLTCYPHEPMEDVIDRIAKEQV
;
A
#
# COMPACT_ATOMS: atom_id res chain seq x y z
N GLN A 1 19.90 13.51 16.05
CA GLN A 1 19.00 13.88 14.93
C GLN A 1 19.82 13.74 13.67
N VAL A 2 19.51 12.76 12.82
CA VAL A 2 20.12 12.63 11.48
C VAL A 2 19.61 13.81 10.66
N GLN A 3 20.50 14.68 10.20
CA GLN A 3 20.09 15.77 9.32
C GLN A 3 19.69 15.16 7.98
N ILE A 4 18.60 15.63 7.37
CA ILE A 4 18.05 15.07 6.13
C ILE A 4 19.10 14.97 4.99
N TYR A 5 20.11 15.86 4.98
CA TYR A 5 21.23 15.83 4.03
C TYR A 5 22.12 14.58 4.14
N GLU A 6 22.16 13.92 5.30
CA GLU A 6 22.90 12.67 5.49
C GLU A 6 22.21 11.50 4.76
N VAL A 7 20.92 11.60 4.43
CA VAL A 7 20.18 10.51 3.76
C VAL A 7 20.78 10.16 2.40
N GLU A 8 21.30 11.14 1.65
CA GLU A 8 21.93 10.93 0.34
C GLU A 8 23.34 10.30 0.43
N GLU A 9 24.02 10.45 1.56
CA GLU A 9 25.39 9.93 1.76
C GLU A 9 25.40 8.44 2.18
N HIS A 10 24.28 7.94 2.70
CA HIS A 10 24.15 6.55 3.12
C HIS A 10 23.86 5.60 1.95
N LYS A 11 24.48 4.41 1.97
CA LYS A 11 24.15 3.30 1.07
C LYS A 11 22.95 2.51 1.60
N ILE A 12 22.27 1.76 0.73
CA ILE A 12 21.19 0.84 1.14
C ILE A 12 21.69 -0.15 2.21
N GLU A 13 22.94 -0.61 2.07
CA GLU A 13 23.59 -1.50 3.05
C GLU A 13 23.67 -0.87 4.44
N THR A 14 24.17 0.36 4.56
CA THR A 14 24.35 1.02 5.87
C THR A 14 23.00 1.32 6.52
N TRP A 15 21.98 1.73 5.75
CA TRP A 15 20.61 1.88 6.26
C TRP A 15 20.01 0.56 6.76
N ARG A 16 20.25 -0.54 6.05
CA ARG A 16 19.75 -1.87 6.47
C ARG A 16 20.38 -2.30 7.77
N GLU A 17 21.68 -2.11 7.96
CA GLU A 17 22.37 -2.43 9.21
C GLU A 17 21.81 -1.62 10.38
N LEU A 18 21.69 -0.30 10.21
CA LEU A 18 21.14 0.60 11.22
C LEU A 18 19.69 0.27 11.60
N TYR A 19 18.84 0.01 10.60
CA TYR A 19 17.42 -0.27 10.82
C TYR A 19 17.20 -1.65 11.44
N LEU A 20 17.97 -2.65 11.00
CA LEU A 20 17.83 -4.01 11.50
C LEU A 20 18.50 -4.20 12.86
N GLN A 21 19.47 -3.37 13.24
CA GLN A 21 20.18 -3.44 14.52
C GLN A 21 20.68 -4.87 14.82
N GLY A 22 21.18 -5.57 13.80
CA GLY A 22 21.61 -6.97 13.89
C GLY A 22 20.49 -8.04 13.81
N SER A 23 19.22 -7.65 13.71
CA SER A 23 18.10 -8.56 13.47
C SER A 23 18.04 -9.02 12.01
N LEU A 24 18.27 -10.31 11.77
CA LEU A 24 18.09 -10.91 10.46
C LEU A 24 16.60 -11.04 10.13
N LYS A 25 16.13 -10.23 9.17
CA LYS A 25 14.85 -10.46 8.49
C LYS A 25 15.13 -11.07 7.12
N PRO A 26 15.08 -12.41 6.98
CA PRO A 26 15.35 -13.05 5.71
C PRO A 26 14.33 -12.60 4.66
N LEU A 27 14.79 -12.47 3.42
CA LEU A 27 13.91 -12.17 2.30
C LEU A 27 12.94 -13.32 2.11
N VAL A 28 11.64 -13.02 2.12
CA VAL A 28 10.59 -13.97 1.75
C VAL A 28 10.43 -13.91 0.25
N TYR A 29 10.52 -15.05 -0.42
CA TYR A 29 10.37 -15.18 -1.87
C TYR A 29 9.63 -16.48 -2.20
N ILE A 30 9.27 -16.65 -3.48
CA ILE A 30 8.60 -17.84 -3.99
C ILE A 30 9.24 -18.31 -5.30
N SER A 31 9.16 -19.61 -5.61
CA SER A 31 9.59 -20.17 -6.90
C SER A 31 8.50 -19.99 -7.96
N PRO A 32 8.83 -19.82 -9.25
CA PRO A 32 7.83 -19.79 -10.33
C PRO A 32 6.98 -21.07 -10.43
N SER A 33 7.42 -22.19 -9.86
CA SER A 33 6.66 -23.45 -9.84
C SER A 33 5.65 -23.58 -8.69
N ASN A 34 5.68 -22.67 -7.70
CA ASN A 34 4.71 -22.69 -6.61
C ASN A 34 3.34 -22.15 -7.06
N SER A 35 2.31 -22.48 -6.29
CA SER A 35 0.94 -22.08 -6.62
C SER A 35 0.67 -20.60 -6.29
N LEU A 36 -0.34 -20.02 -6.93
CA LEU A 36 -0.84 -18.69 -6.58
C LEU A 36 -1.39 -18.64 -5.14
N PHE A 37 -1.92 -19.76 -4.65
CA PHE A 37 -2.37 -19.89 -3.27
C PHE A 37 -1.21 -19.72 -2.28
N ASP A 38 -0.07 -20.37 -2.53
CA ASP A 38 1.13 -20.21 -1.71
C ASP A 38 1.63 -18.76 -1.71
N ALA A 39 1.55 -18.09 -2.87
CA ALA A 39 1.89 -16.67 -2.98
C ALA A 39 0.99 -15.79 -2.12
N VAL A 40 -0.33 -15.97 -2.19
CA VAL A 40 -1.31 -15.24 -1.36
C VAL A 40 -1.08 -15.53 0.12
N TYR A 41 -0.91 -16.80 0.49
CA TYR A 41 -0.65 -17.21 1.85
C TYR A 41 0.64 -16.58 2.39
N SER A 42 1.71 -16.54 1.60
CA SER A 42 2.99 -15.94 1.97
C SER A 42 2.88 -14.43 2.19
N LEU A 43 2.19 -13.70 1.28
CA LEU A 43 1.93 -12.26 1.43
C LEU A 43 1.22 -11.93 2.76
N ILE A 44 0.18 -12.71 3.09
CA ILE A 44 -0.63 -12.53 4.30
C ILE A 44 0.16 -12.91 5.56
N LYS A 45 0.76 -14.11 5.56
CA LYS A 45 1.50 -14.65 6.72
C LYS A 45 2.65 -13.75 7.14
N HIS A 46 3.41 -13.25 6.16
CA HIS A 46 4.58 -12.41 6.42
C HIS A 46 4.24 -10.91 6.49
N LYS A 47 2.98 -10.52 6.27
CA LYS A 47 2.51 -9.13 6.27
C LYS A 47 3.33 -8.24 5.32
N ILE A 48 3.58 -8.75 4.12
CA ILE A 48 4.37 -8.08 3.08
C ILE A 48 3.52 -7.78 1.85
N HIS A 49 3.84 -6.70 1.15
CA HIS A 49 3.09 -6.23 -0.03
C HIS A 49 3.75 -6.60 -1.36
N ARG A 50 5.00 -7.07 -1.31
CA ARG A 50 5.85 -7.39 -2.45
C ARG A 50 6.48 -8.75 -2.20
N LEU A 51 6.18 -9.72 -3.06
CA LEU A 51 6.72 -11.07 -3.00
C LEU A 51 7.55 -11.34 -4.26
N PRO A 52 8.89 -11.36 -4.17
CA PRO A 52 9.75 -11.70 -5.30
C PRO A 52 9.53 -13.14 -5.75
N VAL A 53 9.45 -13.33 -7.07
CA VAL A 53 9.49 -14.63 -7.74
C VAL A 53 10.92 -14.86 -8.21
N ILE A 54 11.58 -15.85 -7.64
CA ILE A 54 13.00 -16.12 -7.87
C ILE A 54 13.16 -17.52 -8.47
N GLU A 55 13.90 -17.62 -9.56
CA GLU A 55 14.25 -18.90 -10.16
C GLU A 55 15.31 -19.61 -9.29
N PRO A 56 15.04 -20.82 -8.75
CA PRO A 56 15.94 -21.45 -7.79
C PRO A 56 17.32 -21.82 -8.33
N VAL A 57 17.42 -22.11 -9.64
CA VAL A 57 18.67 -22.60 -10.25
C VAL A 57 19.62 -21.45 -10.56
N SER A 58 19.14 -20.40 -11.23
CA SER A 58 19.97 -19.25 -11.61
C SER A 58 20.08 -18.19 -10.51
N GLY A 59 19.12 -18.14 -9.58
CA GLY A 59 18.98 -17.05 -8.62
C GLY A 59 18.36 -15.78 -9.22
N ASN A 60 17.91 -15.81 -10.47
CA ASN A 60 17.34 -14.65 -11.15
C ASN A 60 16.00 -14.23 -10.53
N VAL A 61 15.82 -12.92 -10.33
CA VAL A 61 14.52 -12.34 -9.95
C VAL A 61 13.68 -12.18 -11.21
N LEU A 62 12.67 -13.03 -11.36
CA LEU A 62 11.79 -13.06 -12.53
C LEU A 62 10.70 -12.00 -12.45
N HIS A 63 10.12 -11.81 -11.26
CA HIS A 63 8.98 -10.92 -11.07
C HIS A 63 8.82 -10.47 -9.61
N ILE A 64 8.02 -9.44 -9.36
CA ILE A 64 7.56 -9.04 -8.02
C ILE A 64 6.02 -9.08 -7.99
N LEU A 65 5.49 -10.10 -7.32
CA LEU A 65 4.05 -10.27 -7.11
C LEU A 65 3.54 -9.29 -6.04
N THR A 66 2.33 -8.77 -6.27
CA THR A 66 1.64 -7.85 -5.36
C THR A 66 0.17 -8.25 -5.25
N HIS A 67 -0.48 -7.88 -4.13
CA HIS A 67 -1.92 -8.08 -3.95
C HIS A 67 -2.74 -7.53 -5.13
N LYS A 68 -2.40 -6.33 -5.63
CA LYS A 68 -3.06 -5.70 -6.78
C LYS A 68 -2.98 -6.57 -8.04
N ARG A 69 -1.80 -7.13 -8.36
CA ARG A 69 -1.62 -7.97 -9.55
C ARG A 69 -2.37 -9.30 -9.43
N ILE A 70 -2.37 -9.91 -8.24
CA ILE A 70 -3.10 -11.15 -7.98
C ILE A 70 -4.60 -10.91 -8.12
N LEU A 71 -5.15 -9.85 -7.51
CA LEU A 71 -6.56 -9.50 -7.63
C LEU A 71 -6.96 -9.22 -9.08
N LYS A 72 -6.15 -8.45 -9.81
CA LYS A 72 -6.38 -8.17 -11.23
C LYS A 72 -6.34 -9.43 -12.08
N PHE A 73 -5.42 -10.35 -11.82
CA PHE A 73 -5.37 -11.65 -12.49
C PHE A 73 -6.66 -12.44 -12.23
N LEU A 74 -7.09 -12.57 -10.98
CA LEU A 74 -8.33 -13.27 -10.63
C LEU A 74 -9.56 -12.63 -11.31
N HIS A 75 -9.61 -11.30 -11.37
CA HIS A 75 -10.69 -10.56 -12.05
C HIS A 75 -10.68 -10.74 -13.58
N ILE A 76 -9.51 -10.83 -14.23
CA ILE A 76 -9.42 -11.11 -15.68
C ILE A 76 -9.99 -12.49 -16.02
N PHE A 77 -9.79 -13.47 -15.13
CA PHE A 77 -10.29 -14.84 -15.28
C PHE A 77 -11.63 -15.07 -14.55
N ASP A 78 -12.36 -14.01 -14.21
CA ASP A 78 -13.61 -14.08 -13.45
C ASP A 78 -14.70 -14.90 -14.15
N SER A 79 -14.72 -14.93 -15.49
CA SER A 79 -15.65 -15.74 -16.28
C SER A 79 -15.30 -17.24 -16.30
N THR A 80 -14.05 -17.62 -15.98
CA THR A 80 -13.58 -19.00 -16.00
C THR A 80 -13.50 -19.63 -14.60
N ILE A 81 -13.57 -18.82 -13.54
CA ILE A 81 -13.51 -19.27 -12.15
C ILE A 81 -14.93 -19.28 -11.56
N PRO A 82 -15.37 -20.39 -10.92
CA PRO A 82 -16.66 -20.42 -10.23
C PRO A 82 -16.75 -19.33 -9.16
N LYS A 83 -17.75 -18.45 -9.25
CA LYS A 83 -17.95 -17.37 -8.30
C LYS A 83 -18.43 -17.91 -6.95
N PRO A 84 -17.70 -17.66 -5.84
CA PRO A 84 -18.16 -18.01 -4.52
C PRO A 84 -19.46 -17.27 -4.17
N ARG A 85 -20.40 -17.95 -3.49
CA ARG A 85 -21.67 -17.34 -3.07
C ARG A 85 -21.48 -16.16 -2.12
N PHE A 86 -20.36 -16.10 -1.40
CA PHE A 86 -20.07 -15.00 -0.49
C PHE A 86 -19.85 -13.66 -1.20
N LEU A 87 -19.51 -13.65 -2.50
CA LEU A 87 -19.30 -12.40 -3.25
C LEU A 87 -20.57 -11.55 -3.36
N LYS A 88 -21.75 -12.18 -3.27
CA LYS A 88 -23.05 -11.50 -3.27
C LYS A 88 -23.44 -10.91 -1.92
N LYS A 89 -22.71 -11.26 -0.85
CA LYS A 89 -22.91 -10.64 0.47
C LYS A 89 -22.27 -9.27 0.49
N THR A 90 -22.82 -8.41 1.33
CA THR A 90 -22.33 -7.05 1.52
C THR A 90 -21.01 -7.02 2.30
N VAL A 91 -20.24 -5.93 2.16
CA VAL A 91 -19.01 -5.70 2.93
C VAL A 91 -19.24 -5.86 4.44
N GLN A 92 -20.37 -5.32 4.93
CA GLN A 92 -20.75 -5.39 6.34
C GLN A 92 -21.04 -6.83 6.81
N GLU A 93 -21.78 -7.62 6.02
CA GLU A 93 -22.09 -9.02 6.35
C GLU A 93 -20.85 -9.91 6.41
N LEU A 94 -19.86 -9.62 5.56
CA LEU A 94 -18.59 -10.36 5.54
C LEU A 94 -17.60 -9.87 6.58
N CYS A 95 -17.83 -8.70 7.18
CA CYS A 95 -16.90 -8.04 8.09
C CYS A 95 -15.49 -7.90 7.48
N ILE A 96 -15.42 -7.60 6.18
CA ILE A 96 -14.15 -7.40 5.47
C ILE A 96 -13.77 -5.93 5.56
N GLY A 97 -12.70 -5.64 6.32
CA GLY A 97 -12.18 -4.28 6.51
C GLY A 97 -11.81 -4.01 7.96
N THR A 98 -11.25 -2.82 8.19
CA THR A 98 -10.99 -2.29 9.54
C THR A 98 -12.00 -1.18 9.80
N PHE A 99 -12.77 -1.28 10.89
CA PHE A 99 -13.87 -0.36 11.20
C PHE A 99 -13.70 0.40 12.53
N ARG A 100 -12.58 0.21 13.22
CA ARG A 100 -12.25 0.84 14.50
C ARG A 100 -10.78 1.25 14.50
N ASP A 101 -10.44 2.23 15.33
CA ASP A 101 -9.07 2.74 15.50
C ASP A 101 -8.38 3.11 14.18
N LEU A 102 -9.14 3.78 13.30
CA LEU A 102 -8.67 4.17 11.98
C LEU A 102 -7.55 5.20 12.08
N ALA A 103 -6.43 4.92 11.40
CA ALA A 103 -5.37 5.89 11.21
C ALA A 103 -5.79 6.89 10.12
N VAL A 104 -5.95 8.15 10.49
CA VAL A 104 -6.31 9.27 9.62
C VAL A 104 -5.34 10.42 9.83
N VAL A 105 -5.28 11.37 8.90
CA VAL A 105 -4.46 12.57 9.04
C VAL A 105 -5.29 13.83 8.70
N PRO A 106 -5.26 14.88 9.54
CA PRO A 106 -5.87 16.15 9.19
C PRO A 106 -5.21 16.76 7.95
N GLU A 107 -5.98 17.40 7.08
CA GLU A 107 -5.47 17.99 5.84
C GLU A 107 -4.48 19.15 6.07
N THR A 108 -4.58 19.80 7.23
CA THR A 108 -3.69 20.88 7.69
C THR A 108 -2.43 20.37 8.40
N ALA A 109 -2.38 19.08 8.76
CA ALA A 109 -1.22 18.51 9.43
C ALA A 109 -0.01 18.48 8.49
N PRO A 110 1.21 18.63 9.02
CA PRO A 110 2.42 18.55 8.22
C PRO A 110 2.66 17.11 7.74
N VAL A 111 3.38 16.99 6.61
CA VAL A 111 3.70 15.68 6.00
C VAL A 111 4.45 14.77 6.97
N TYR A 112 5.34 15.29 7.83
CA TYR A 112 6.07 14.44 8.78
C TYR A 112 5.13 13.68 9.73
N THR A 113 3.98 14.26 10.11
CA THR A 113 2.98 13.57 10.93
C THR A 113 2.42 12.35 10.20
N ALA A 114 2.17 12.45 8.89
CA ALA A 114 1.74 11.31 8.09
C ALA A 114 2.84 10.21 8.04
N LEU A 115 4.12 10.60 7.95
CA LEU A 115 5.25 9.67 7.98
C LEU A 115 5.36 8.92 9.31
N GLU A 116 5.22 9.63 10.44
CA GLU A 116 5.19 9.02 11.77
C GLU A 116 4.06 7.98 11.88
N ILE A 117 2.85 8.34 11.44
CA ILE A 117 1.71 7.41 11.45
C ILE A 117 2.01 6.17 10.56
N PHE A 118 2.66 6.34 9.40
CA PHE A 118 3.03 5.20 8.55
C PHE A 118 4.01 4.23 9.23
N VAL A 119 4.97 4.77 9.99
CA VAL A 119 5.94 3.98 10.75
C VAL A 119 5.25 3.24 11.89
N ASP A 120 4.42 3.94 12.67
CA ASP A 120 3.80 3.41 13.88
C ASP A 120 2.66 2.43 13.58
N ARG A 121 1.74 2.83 12.71
CA ARG A 121 0.53 2.04 12.40
C ARG A 121 0.76 1.01 11.30
N ARG A 122 1.89 1.09 10.58
CA ARG A 122 2.25 0.20 9.45
C ARG A 122 1.17 0.12 8.36
N VAL A 123 0.40 1.18 8.16
CA VAL A 123 -0.64 1.29 7.12
C VAL A 123 -0.07 1.76 5.78
N SER A 124 -0.70 1.41 4.66
CA SER A 124 -0.24 1.78 3.31
C SER A 124 -0.71 3.16 2.85
N ALA A 125 -1.81 3.64 3.41
CA ALA A 125 -2.41 4.94 3.12
C ALA A 125 -3.21 5.46 4.32
N LEU A 126 -3.41 6.77 4.34
CA LEU A 126 -4.14 7.53 5.35
C LEU A 126 -5.24 8.32 4.65
N PRO A 127 -6.51 8.11 5.03
CA PRO A 127 -7.57 9.05 4.69
C PRO A 127 -7.21 10.43 5.24
N VAL A 128 -7.32 11.44 4.38
CA VAL A 128 -7.09 12.84 4.74
C VAL A 128 -8.44 13.45 5.06
N ILE A 129 -8.57 14.03 6.26
CA ILE A 129 -9.83 14.56 6.77
C ILE A 129 -9.79 16.07 6.96
N ASN A 130 -10.92 16.73 6.74
CA ASN A 130 -11.12 18.13 7.10
C ASN A 130 -11.61 18.28 8.55
N ASP A 131 -11.79 19.52 9.01
CA ASP A 131 -12.25 19.84 10.37
C ASP A 131 -13.68 19.33 10.66
N ALA A 132 -14.48 19.07 9.62
CA ALA A 132 -15.81 18.47 9.73
C ALA A 132 -15.76 16.92 9.80
N GLY A 133 -14.56 16.32 9.78
CA GLY A 133 -14.37 14.87 9.80
C GLY A 133 -14.65 14.17 8.47
N GLN A 134 -14.80 14.92 7.38
CA GLN A 134 -15.06 14.37 6.06
C GLN A 134 -13.76 14.03 5.35
N VAL A 135 -13.75 12.91 4.61
CA VAL A 135 -12.60 12.50 3.80
C VAL A 135 -12.52 13.40 2.55
N VAL A 136 -11.42 14.14 2.45
CA VAL A 136 -11.13 15.08 1.35
C VAL A 136 -9.97 14.60 0.46
N GLY A 137 -9.29 13.52 0.85
CA GLY A 137 -8.18 12.97 0.10
C GLY A 137 -7.67 11.65 0.66
N LEU A 138 -6.68 11.07 -0.02
CA LEU A 138 -5.97 9.87 0.41
C LEU A 138 -4.48 10.09 0.21
N TYR A 139 -3.73 10.11 1.31
CA TYR A 139 -2.27 10.22 1.28
C TYR A 139 -1.65 8.85 1.53
N SER A 140 -0.74 8.40 0.68
CA SER A 140 -0.21 7.04 0.64
C SER A 140 1.30 7.01 0.67
N ARG A 141 1.88 5.84 0.96
CA ARG A 141 3.35 5.66 0.85
C ARG A 141 3.89 5.92 -0.57
N PHE A 142 3.03 5.83 -1.60
CA PHE A 142 3.42 6.17 -2.96
C PHE A 142 3.68 7.68 -3.13
N ASP A 143 2.99 8.53 -2.37
CA ASP A 143 3.16 9.98 -2.43
C ASP A 143 4.46 10.45 -1.80
N VAL A 144 4.91 9.73 -0.78
CA VAL A 144 6.22 9.96 -0.16
C VAL A 144 7.35 9.76 -1.17
N ILE A 145 7.21 8.80 -2.09
CA ILE A 145 8.18 8.59 -3.18
C ILE A 145 8.22 9.80 -4.12
N HIS A 146 7.10 10.48 -4.34
CA HIS A 146 7.05 11.67 -5.16
C HIS A 146 7.84 12.84 -4.57
N LEU A 147 7.77 13.02 -3.23
CA LEU A 147 8.60 14.00 -2.52
C LEU A 147 10.10 13.71 -2.67
N ALA A 148 10.48 12.43 -2.60
CA ALA A 148 11.85 12.01 -2.84
C ALA A 148 12.29 12.30 -4.29
N ALA A 149 11.45 11.96 -5.27
CA ALA A 149 11.73 12.15 -6.69
C ALA A 149 11.90 13.63 -7.07
N GLN A 150 11.15 14.53 -6.45
CA GLN A 150 11.25 15.97 -6.66
C GLN A 150 12.38 16.64 -5.85
N LYS A 151 13.11 15.88 -5.02
CA LYS A 151 14.10 16.40 -4.06
C LYS A 151 13.53 17.44 -3.08
N THR A 152 12.23 17.41 -2.84
CA THR A 152 11.51 18.31 -1.92
C THR A 152 11.39 17.73 -0.51
N TYR A 153 12.02 16.58 -0.25
CA TYR A 153 12.04 15.91 1.05
C TYR A 153 12.67 16.76 2.19
N ASN A 154 13.34 17.86 1.87
CA ASN A 154 13.82 18.85 2.85
C ASN A 154 12.69 19.69 3.47
N ASN A 155 11.49 19.70 2.88
CA ASN A 155 10.37 20.51 3.34
C ASN A 155 9.17 19.63 3.74
N LEU A 156 9.29 18.96 4.88
CA LEU A 156 8.25 18.07 5.43
C LEU A 156 7.22 18.82 6.29
N ASP A 157 7.40 20.12 6.48
CA ASP A 157 6.50 21.00 7.23
C ASP A 157 5.30 21.46 6.39
N ILE A 158 5.33 21.24 5.06
CA ILE A 158 4.16 21.49 4.22
C ILE A 158 2.97 20.66 4.67
N SER A 159 1.77 21.21 4.52
CA SER A 159 0.55 20.49 4.85
C SER A 159 0.32 19.30 3.91
N VAL A 160 -0.33 18.25 4.41
CA VAL A 160 -0.75 17.10 3.59
C VAL A 160 -1.64 17.54 2.42
N ARG A 161 -2.51 18.54 2.62
CA ARG A 161 -3.33 19.14 1.54
C ARG A 161 -2.45 19.70 0.42
N GLU A 162 -1.38 20.40 0.77
CA GLU A 162 -0.47 21.01 -0.20
C GLU A 162 0.35 19.94 -0.93
N ALA A 163 0.84 18.93 -0.21
CA ALA A 163 1.51 17.78 -0.81
C ALA A 163 0.60 17.02 -1.80
N LEU A 164 -0.70 16.88 -1.49
CA LEU A 164 -1.67 16.27 -2.41
C LEU A 164 -1.89 17.10 -3.68
N ARG A 165 -1.86 18.43 -3.59
CA ARG A 165 -2.00 19.34 -4.76
C ARG A 165 -0.82 19.26 -5.72
N GLN A 166 0.36 18.89 -5.23
CA GLN A 166 1.58 18.74 -6.04
C GLN A 166 1.59 17.47 -6.89
N ARG A 167 0.59 16.59 -6.77
CA ARG A 167 0.45 15.42 -7.64
C ARG A 167 0.21 15.86 -9.08
N SER A 168 1.15 15.52 -9.97
CA SER A 168 1.02 15.75 -11.43
C SER A 168 -0.06 14.92 -12.10
N VAL A 169 -0.50 13.83 -11.46
CA VAL A 169 -1.63 13.01 -11.90
C VAL A 169 -2.81 13.31 -11.00
N CYS A 170 -3.79 14.02 -11.57
CA CYS A 170 -5.12 14.18 -10.97
C CYS A 170 -5.72 12.79 -10.80
N LEU A 171 -5.71 12.26 -9.58
CA LEU A 171 -6.53 11.11 -9.25
C LEU A 171 -7.98 11.60 -9.24
N GLU A 172 -8.83 11.02 -10.09
CA GLU A 172 -10.28 11.17 -10.04
C GLU A 172 -10.80 10.72 -8.67
N GLY A 173 -10.82 11.66 -7.72
CA GLY A 173 -11.35 11.43 -6.38
C GLY A 173 -10.65 10.34 -5.57
N VAL A 174 -11.14 10.14 -4.34
CA VAL A 174 -10.80 8.97 -3.54
C VAL A 174 -11.82 7.89 -3.86
N LEU A 175 -11.35 6.72 -4.27
CA LEU A 175 -12.23 5.56 -4.46
C LEU A 175 -12.84 5.16 -3.12
N THR A 176 -14.17 5.12 -3.09
CA THR A 176 -14.94 4.79 -1.90
C THR A 176 -15.92 3.65 -2.19
N CYS A 177 -16.38 3.02 -1.11
CA CYS A 177 -17.49 2.07 -1.14
C CYS A 177 -18.31 2.22 0.16
N TYR A 178 -19.55 1.77 0.13
CA TYR A 178 -20.44 1.73 1.27
C TYR A 178 -20.51 0.32 1.89
N PRO A 179 -20.81 0.21 3.19
CA PRO A 179 -20.91 -1.08 3.87
C PRO A 179 -21.98 -2.03 3.30
N HIS A 180 -23.00 -1.47 2.66
CA HIS A 180 -24.13 -2.20 2.08
C HIS A 180 -23.88 -2.61 0.62
N GLU A 181 -22.74 -2.25 0.02
CA GLU A 181 -22.40 -2.70 -1.33
C GLU A 181 -22.02 -4.19 -1.32
N PRO A 182 -22.43 -4.96 -2.35
CA PRO A 182 -21.95 -6.32 -2.57
C PRO A 182 -20.43 -6.36 -2.74
N MET A 183 -19.80 -7.42 -2.22
CA MET A 183 -18.34 -7.58 -2.33
C MET A 183 -17.86 -7.71 -3.79
N GLU A 184 -18.69 -8.28 -4.67
CA GLU A 184 -18.39 -8.34 -6.11
C GLU A 184 -18.20 -6.96 -6.74
N ASP A 185 -19.08 -6.01 -6.44
CA ASP A 185 -19.02 -4.65 -7.00
C ASP A 185 -17.77 -3.90 -6.51
N VAL A 186 -17.41 -4.12 -5.24
CA VAL A 186 -16.20 -3.53 -4.65
C VAL A 186 -14.93 -4.10 -5.28
N ILE A 187 -14.86 -5.42 -5.48
CA ILE A 187 -13.72 -6.06 -6.15
C ILE A 187 -13.58 -5.56 -7.59
N ASP A 188 -14.70 -5.49 -8.32
CA ASP A 188 -14.74 -4.97 -9.67
C ASP A 188 -14.22 -3.54 -9.76
N ARG A 189 -14.62 -2.68 -8.82
CA ARG A 189 -14.13 -1.29 -8.74
C ARG A 189 -12.62 -1.26 -8.51
N ILE A 190 -12.11 -2.04 -7.56
CA ILE A 190 -10.66 -2.10 -7.26
C ILE A 190 -9.86 -2.64 -8.46
N ALA A 191 -10.39 -3.63 -9.19
CA ALA A 191 -9.69 -4.26 -10.29
C ALA A 191 -9.69 -3.44 -11.59
N LYS A 192 -10.76 -2.68 -11.85
CA LYS A 192 -10.91 -1.80 -13.02
C LYS A 192 -10.04 -0.55 -12.91
N GLU A 193 -9.79 -0.09 -11.69
CA GLU A 193 -8.99 1.10 -11.42
C GLU A 193 -7.53 0.94 -11.86
N GLN A 194 -7.20 1.70 -12.90
CA GLN A 194 -5.88 1.73 -13.51
C GLN A 194 -5.00 2.75 -12.77
N VAL A 195 -3.98 2.23 -12.10
CA VAL A 195 -2.73 2.98 -11.89
C VAL A 195 -1.62 2.16 -12.52
#